data_AF-A0A2W2E535-F1
#
_entry.id   AF-A0A2W2E535-F1
#
_cell.length_a   1.000
_cell.length_b   1.000
_cell.length_c   1.000
_cell.angle_alpha   90.00
_cell.angle_beta   90.00
_cell.angle_gamma   90.00
#
_symmetry.space_group_name_H-M   'P 1'
#
loop_
_entity.id
_entity.type
_entity.pdbx_description
1 polymer ?
#
loop_
_entity_poly.entity_id
_entity_poly.type
_entity_poly.pdbx_seq_one_letter_code
_entity_poly.pdbx_strand_id
1 'polypeptide(L)'
;MSRRTGRPSYLLNPPSQRRRPSPRMVVGAVAAALVVGLVGGLIGFVVGRPGPTESSIADLHEAEAERDVQQIIELTEMARRTRDELSPILLAVKQETESGRTPEASQVRQWQQTMRRLTEQFENPPSGTTATNVARSGLRSAVEQAAVAVDSVALIAAGPAAVRDDQLALAARQADLATATWSVAATQLDQINIDAEQGHQHVYLNTGAGDGGISPDGAAEGSHG
;
A
#
# COMPACT_ATOMS: atom_id res chain seq x y z
N MET A 1 -58.06 -80.33 -24.04
CA MET A 1 -57.01 -79.32 -23.79
C MET A 1 -57.61 -77.97 -24.19
N SER A 2 -57.65 -76.85 -23.46
CA SER A 2 -57.06 -76.37 -22.21
C SER A 2 -58.01 -75.28 -21.62
N ARG A 3 -57.96 -75.04 -20.30
CA ARG A 3 -58.78 -74.09 -19.51
C ARG A 3 -58.10 -72.71 -19.34
N ARG A 4 -58.92 -71.69 -18.97
CA ARG A 4 -58.71 -70.51 -18.04
C ARG A 4 -59.12 -69.17 -18.66
N THR A 5 -60.24 -68.52 -18.27
CA THR A 5 -60.54 -67.64 -17.11
C THR A 5 -59.82 -66.28 -17.07
N GLY A 6 -60.59 -65.19 -17.04
CA GLY A 6 -60.17 -63.85 -16.61
C GLY A 6 -61.27 -62.78 -16.76
N ARG A 7 -61.76 -62.22 -15.65
CA ARG A 7 -62.79 -61.17 -15.53
C ARG A 7 -62.10 -59.80 -15.21
N PRO A 8 -62.82 -58.67 -15.00
CA PRO A 8 -62.80 -57.43 -15.78
C PRO A 8 -62.05 -56.25 -15.13
N SER A 9 -62.07 -55.06 -15.77
CA SER A 9 -62.20 -53.68 -15.23
C SER A 9 -61.44 -52.72 -16.15
N TYR A 10 -62.03 -51.61 -16.61
CA TYR A 10 -61.48 -50.23 -16.50
C TYR A 10 -62.60 -49.23 -16.79
N LEU A 11 -62.91 -48.44 -15.76
CA LEU A 11 -63.74 -47.24 -15.81
C LEU A 11 -63.04 -46.19 -16.69
N LEU A 12 -63.76 -45.67 -17.69
CA LEU A 12 -63.33 -44.51 -18.47
C LEU A 12 -63.66 -43.25 -17.66
N ASN A 13 -62.63 -42.50 -17.26
CA ASN A 13 -62.79 -41.13 -16.76
C ASN A 13 -63.35 -40.22 -17.86
N PRO A 14 -64.30 -39.32 -17.57
CA PRO A 14 -64.71 -38.31 -18.53
C PRO A 14 -63.63 -37.20 -18.66
N PRO A 15 -63.52 -36.55 -19.83
CA PRO A 15 -62.52 -35.50 -20.05
C PRO A 15 -62.84 -34.23 -19.24
N SER A 16 -61.85 -33.71 -18.53
CA SER A 16 -61.92 -32.43 -17.83
C SER A 16 -61.99 -31.27 -18.83
N GLN A 17 -63.11 -30.53 -18.81
CA GLN A 17 -63.26 -29.29 -19.58
C GLN A 17 -62.29 -28.22 -19.02
N ARG A 18 -61.30 -27.81 -19.83
CA ARG A 18 -60.48 -26.63 -19.54
C ARG A 18 -61.34 -25.37 -19.69
N ARG A 19 -61.77 -24.78 -18.57
CA ARG A 19 -62.39 -23.44 -18.55
C ARG A 19 -61.36 -22.41 -18.99
N ARG A 20 -61.65 -21.68 -20.08
CA ARG A 20 -60.88 -20.49 -20.47
C ARG A 20 -61.14 -19.39 -19.43
N PRO A 21 -60.10 -18.78 -18.83
CA PRO A 21 -60.29 -17.72 -17.85
C PRO A 21 -60.91 -16.49 -18.52
N SER A 22 -61.85 -15.85 -17.85
CA SER A 22 -62.46 -14.62 -18.36
C SER A 22 -61.45 -13.46 -18.33
N PRO A 23 -61.51 -12.50 -19.26
CA PRO A 23 -60.57 -11.37 -19.31
C PRO A 23 -60.56 -10.54 -18.02
N ARG A 24 -61.67 -10.54 -17.25
CA ARG A 24 -61.76 -9.88 -15.94
C ARG A 24 -60.89 -10.54 -14.87
N MET A 25 -60.71 -11.88 -14.91
CA MET A 25 -59.80 -12.58 -14.00
C MET A 25 -58.34 -12.31 -14.33
N VAL A 26 -57.99 -12.16 -15.61
CA VAL A 26 -56.62 -11.82 -16.04
C VAL A 26 -56.25 -10.41 -15.58
N VAL A 27 -57.15 -9.43 -15.78
CA VAL A 27 -56.94 -8.05 -15.31
C VAL A 27 -56.82 -7.98 -13.79
N GLY A 28 -57.67 -8.71 -13.05
CA GLY A 28 -57.58 -8.79 -11.59
C GLY A 28 -56.27 -9.40 -11.09
N ALA A 29 -55.78 -10.45 -11.74
CA ALA A 29 -54.51 -11.09 -11.40
C ALA A 29 -53.29 -10.18 -11.67
N VAL A 30 -53.29 -9.44 -12.79
CA VAL A 30 -52.23 -8.50 -13.12
C VAL A 30 -52.19 -7.33 -12.13
N ALA A 31 -53.36 -6.77 -11.78
CA ALA A 31 -53.44 -5.70 -10.79
C ALA A 31 -52.95 -6.16 -9.41
N ALA A 32 -53.33 -7.37 -8.98
CA ALA A 32 -52.85 -7.94 -7.72
C ALA A 32 -51.34 -8.17 -7.72
N ALA A 33 -50.78 -8.69 -8.82
CA ALA A 33 -49.34 -8.90 -8.95
C ALA A 33 -48.55 -7.58 -8.92
N LEU A 34 -49.05 -6.52 -9.54
CA LEU A 34 -48.43 -5.19 -9.51
C LEU A 34 -48.44 -4.60 -8.10
N VAL A 35 -49.55 -4.71 -7.38
CA VAL A 35 -49.66 -4.24 -5.98
C VAL A 35 -48.71 -5.01 -5.07
N VAL A 36 -48.67 -6.34 -5.19
CA VAL A 36 -47.75 -7.18 -4.39
C VAL A 36 -46.29 -6.86 -4.73
N GLY A 37 -45.95 -6.63 -6.00
CA GLY A 37 -44.62 -6.21 -6.43
C GLY A 37 -44.21 -4.84 -5.88
N LEU A 38 -45.12 -3.86 -5.89
CA LEU A 38 -44.90 -2.53 -5.32
C LEU A 38 -44.73 -2.58 -3.80
N VAL A 39 -45.60 -3.30 -3.10
CA VAL A 39 -45.53 -3.45 -1.65
C VAL A 39 -44.28 -4.24 -1.25
N GLY A 40 -43.96 -5.33 -1.95
CA GLY A 40 -42.74 -6.11 -1.73
C GLY A 40 -41.47 -5.31 -2.01
N GLY A 41 -41.47 -4.50 -3.08
CA GLY A 41 -40.37 -3.59 -3.40
C GLY A 41 -40.19 -2.47 -2.36
N LEU A 42 -41.28 -1.90 -1.85
CA LEU A 42 -41.24 -0.87 -0.82
C LEU A 42 -40.74 -1.42 0.52
N ILE A 43 -41.22 -2.61 0.91
CA ILE A 43 -40.75 -3.31 2.13
C ILE A 43 -39.27 -3.68 1.98
N GLY A 44 -38.87 -4.23 0.83
CA GLY A 44 -37.47 -4.55 0.55
C GLY A 44 -36.56 -3.32 0.58
N PHE A 45 -37.04 -2.18 0.10
CA PHE A 45 -36.32 -0.90 0.14
C PHE A 45 -36.18 -0.34 1.57
N VAL A 46 -37.23 -0.43 2.38
CA VAL A 46 -37.21 0.05 3.78
C VAL A 46 -36.36 -0.85 4.67
N VAL A 47 -36.41 -2.18 4.46
CA VAL A 47 -35.63 -3.16 5.23
C VAL A 47 -34.17 -3.21 4.76
N GLY A 48 -33.89 -2.98 3.48
CA GLY A 48 -32.54 -2.97 2.92
C GLY A 48 -31.80 -1.65 3.04
N ARG A 49 -32.43 -0.61 3.60
CA ARG A 49 -31.77 0.68 3.79
C ARG A 49 -30.77 0.56 4.94
N PRO A 50 -29.50 0.99 4.77
CA PRO A 50 -28.55 1.05 5.87
C PRO A 50 -29.17 1.83 7.03
N GLY A 51 -29.10 1.29 8.24
CA GLY A 51 -29.48 2.04 9.42
C GLY A 51 -28.55 3.25 9.62
N PRO A 52 -28.92 4.17 10.51
CA PRO A 52 -28.10 5.35 10.81
C PRO A 52 -26.67 5.00 11.25
N THR A 53 -26.50 3.84 11.90
CA THR A 53 -25.21 3.32 12.32
C THR A 53 -24.40 2.82 11.12
N GLU A 54 -25.00 2.03 10.22
CA GLU A 54 -24.30 1.56 9.02
C GLU A 54 -23.89 2.72 8.09
N SER A 55 -24.73 3.76 7.94
CA SER A 55 -24.33 4.95 7.18
C SER A 55 -23.19 5.70 7.86
N SER A 56 -23.23 5.88 9.18
CA SER A 56 -22.13 6.52 9.91
C SER A 56 -20.83 5.74 9.81
N ILE A 57 -20.88 4.41 9.80
CA ILE A 57 -19.70 3.55 9.60
C ILE A 57 -19.15 3.73 8.18
N ALA A 58 -20.03 3.77 7.17
CA ALA A 58 -19.62 4.00 5.79
C ALA A 58 -18.94 5.37 5.63
N ASP A 59 -19.52 6.43 6.21
CA ASP A 59 -18.97 7.79 6.19
C ASP A 59 -17.58 7.84 6.88
N LEU A 60 -17.41 7.11 7.99
CA LEU A 60 -16.12 7.01 8.68
C LEU A 60 -15.06 6.31 7.83
N HIS A 61 -15.43 5.20 7.16
CA HIS A 61 -14.50 4.49 6.28
C HIS A 61 -14.09 5.32 5.06
N GLU A 62 -15.01 6.09 4.48
CA GLU A 62 -14.71 7.01 3.38
C GLU A 62 -13.73 8.09 3.84
N ALA A 63 -13.98 8.73 4.99
CA ALA A 63 -13.07 9.73 5.57
C ALA A 63 -11.69 9.16 5.95
N GLU A 64 -11.63 7.89 6.37
CA GLU A 64 -10.36 7.19 6.63
C GLU A 64 -9.59 6.92 5.34
N ALA A 65 -10.27 6.51 4.27
CA ALA A 65 -9.65 6.28 2.97
C ALA A 65 -9.07 7.57 2.37
N GLU A 66 -9.82 8.68 2.43
CA GLU A 66 -9.31 10.00 1.98
C GLU A 66 -8.07 10.43 2.77
N ARG A 67 -8.06 10.21 4.09
CA ARG A 67 -6.91 10.52 4.94
C ARG A 67 -5.70 9.66 4.60
N ASP A 68 -5.89 8.38 4.32
CA ASP A 68 -4.78 7.48 3.98
C ASP A 68 -4.10 7.91 2.68
N VAL A 69 -4.89 8.26 1.64
CA VAL A 69 -4.35 8.80 0.38
C VAL A 69 -3.51 10.06 0.64
N GLN A 70 -4.03 10.99 1.44
CA GLN A 70 -3.29 12.20 1.79
C GLN A 70 -1.97 11.90 2.53
N GLN A 71 -1.97 10.93 3.45
CA GLN A 71 -0.76 10.51 4.15
C GLN A 71 0.27 9.85 3.23
N ILE A 72 -0.18 9.10 2.22
CA ILE A 72 0.69 8.48 1.22
C ILE A 72 1.38 9.55 0.38
N ILE A 73 0.65 10.58 -0.05
CA ILE A 73 1.20 11.73 -0.78
C ILE A 73 2.25 12.44 0.08
N GLU A 74 1.92 12.79 1.32
CA GLU A 74 2.83 13.47 2.24
C GLU A 74 4.10 12.66 2.54
N LEU A 75 3.96 11.34 2.74
CA LEU A 75 5.09 10.44 2.94
C LEU A 75 5.97 10.36 1.69
N THR A 76 5.37 10.33 0.51
CA THR A 76 6.08 10.29 -0.78
C THR A 76 6.89 11.56 -1.00
N GLU A 77 6.31 12.73 -0.76
CA GLU A 77 7.02 13.99 -0.87
C GLU A 77 8.15 14.11 0.16
N MET A 78 7.90 13.67 1.41
CA MET A 78 8.92 13.62 2.45
C MET A 78 10.08 12.71 2.06
N ALA A 79 9.78 11.53 1.50
CA ALA A 79 10.77 10.59 1.01
C ALA A 79 11.60 11.18 -0.14
N ARG A 80 10.98 11.88 -1.10
CA ARG A 80 11.69 12.59 -2.19
C ARG A 80 12.67 13.63 -1.65
N ARG A 81 12.22 14.51 -0.75
CA ARG A 81 13.10 15.53 -0.14
C ARG A 81 14.24 14.90 0.66
N THR A 82 13.93 13.88 1.45
CA THR A 82 14.94 13.14 2.22
C THR A 82 15.96 12.47 1.31
N ARG A 83 15.52 11.83 0.22
CA ARG A 83 16.39 11.24 -0.80
C ARG A 83 17.37 12.26 -1.37
N ASP A 84 16.87 13.43 -1.75
CA ASP A 84 17.66 14.48 -2.41
C ASP A 84 18.77 15.02 -1.48
N GLU A 85 18.53 15.02 -0.17
CA GLU A 85 19.51 15.43 0.84
C GLU A 85 20.44 14.30 1.30
N LEU A 86 19.92 13.07 1.40
CA LEU A 86 20.65 11.91 1.91
C LEU A 86 21.60 11.30 0.87
N SER A 87 21.16 11.20 -0.39
CA SER A 87 21.96 10.62 -1.48
C SER A 87 23.36 11.24 -1.61
N PRO A 88 23.55 12.57 -1.65
CA PRO A 88 24.89 13.16 -1.78
C PRO A 88 25.79 12.88 -0.58
N ILE A 89 25.23 12.71 0.63
CA ILE A 89 26.01 12.38 1.83
C ILE A 89 26.55 10.95 1.73
N LEU A 90 25.68 9.98 1.43
CA LEU A 90 26.08 8.58 1.32
C LEU A 90 27.06 8.35 0.16
N LEU A 91 26.84 9.03 -0.97
CA LEU A 91 27.78 9.02 -2.09
C LEU A 91 29.15 9.57 -1.68
N ALA A 92 29.20 10.69 -0.95
CA ALA A 92 30.46 11.26 -0.49
C ALA A 92 31.19 10.35 0.52
N VAL A 93 30.47 9.72 1.44
CA VAL A 93 31.05 8.73 2.37
C VAL A 93 31.72 7.60 1.58
N LYS A 94 31.04 7.07 0.55
CA LYS A 94 31.59 6.01 -0.32
C LYS A 94 32.83 6.47 -1.09
N GLN A 95 32.78 7.62 -1.74
CA GLN A 95 33.90 8.15 -2.54
C GLN A 95 35.14 8.46 -1.69
N GLU A 96 34.95 8.99 -0.49
CA GLU A 96 36.08 9.28 0.42
C GLU A 96 36.73 7.98 0.90
N THR A 97 35.93 6.94 1.23
CA THR A 97 36.43 5.60 1.51
C THR A 97 37.18 4.98 0.33
N GLU A 98 36.61 5.01 -0.87
CA GLU A 98 37.25 4.45 -2.08
C GLU A 98 38.57 5.15 -2.43
N SER A 99 38.66 6.46 -2.16
CA SER A 99 39.89 7.23 -2.37
C SER A 99 40.88 7.17 -1.20
N GLY A 100 40.54 6.47 -0.11
CA GLY A 100 41.35 6.42 1.12
C GLY A 100 41.51 7.80 1.80
N ARG A 101 40.69 8.77 1.43
CA ARG A 101 40.74 10.13 1.96
C ARG A 101 39.81 10.24 3.14
N THR A 102 40.25 11.00 4.14
CA THR A 102 39.42 11.34 5.29
C THR A 102 38.66 12.61 4.95
N PRO A 103 37.32 12.63 5.08
CA PRO A 103 36.55 13.86 4.87
C PRO A 103 36.99 14.96 5.84
N GLU A 104 36.86 16.22 5.43
CA GLU A 104 37.17 17.35 6.29
C GLU A 104 36.24 17.40 7.52
N ALA A 105 36.76 17.77 8.68
CA ALA A 105 35.97 17.81 9.91
C ALA A 105 34.76 18.79 9.83
N SER A 106 34.89 19.87 9.05
CA SER A 106 33.80 20.80 8.74
C SER A 106 32.67 20.13 7.96
N GLN A 107 33.03 19.34 6.95
CA GLN A 107 32.10 18.60 6.10
C GLN A 107 31.36 17.53 6.90
N VAL A 108 32.08 16.74 7.71
CA VAL A 108 31.45 15.72 8.57
C VAL A 108 30.45 16.34 9.56
N ARG A 109 30.77 17.49 10.15
CA ARG A 109 29.82 18.20 11.03
C ARG A 109 28.55 18.64 10.31
N GLN A 110 28.65 19.08 9.05
CA GLN A 110 27.49 19.44 8.25
C GLN A 110 26.62 18.20 7.94
N TRP A 111 27.25 17.06 7.65
CA TRP A 111 26.52 15.80 7.49
C TRP A 111 25.80 15.40 8.76
N GLN A 112 26.48 15.42 9.92
CA GLN A 112 25.86 15.11 11.20
C GLN A 112 24.67 16.03 11.52
N GLN A 113 24.77 17.33 11.20
CA GLN A 113 23.67 18.27 11.38
C GLN A 113 22.50 17.96 10.45
N THR A 114 22.79 17.59 9.20
CA THR A 114 21.77 17.16 8.24
C THR A 114 21.09 15.89 8.73
N MET A 115 21.85 14.87 9.16
CA MET A 115 21.30 13.62 9.67
C MET A 115 20.40 13.82 10.89
N ARG A 116 20.77 14.68 11.84
CA ARG A 116 19.89 15.01 12.99
C ARG A 116 18.54 15.57 12.52
N ARG A 117 18.56 16.56 11.62
CA ARG A 117 17.34 17.15 11.05
C ARG A 117 16.52 16.13 10.25
N LEU A 118 17.17 15.23 9.52
CA LEU A 118 16.47 14.18 8.78
C LEU A 118 15.80 13.18 9.74
N THR A 119 16.48 12.75 10.80
CA THR A 119 15.91 11.85 11.81
C THR A 119 14.73 12.50 12.55
N GLU A 120 14.84 13.78 12.94
CA GLU A 120 13.79 14.53 13.62
C GLU A 120 12.47 14.57 12.84
N GLN A 121 12.51 14.56 11.50
CA GLN A 121 11.31 14.53 10.65
C GLN A 121 10.48 13.25 10.82
N PHE A 122 11.07 12.16 11.32
CA PHE A 122 10.40 10.87 11.49
C PHE A 122 9.95 10.58 12.93
N GLU A 123 10.17 11.46 13.91
CA GLU A 123 9.91 11.15 15.33
C GLU A 123 8.42 11.14 15.70
N ASN A 124 7.59 11.96 15.05
CA ASN A 124 6.18 12.13 15.42
C ASN A 124 5.23 11.96 14.23
N PRO A 125 5.23 10.79 13.57
CA PRO A 125 4.42 10.63 12.38
C PRO A 125 2.94 10.45 12.71
N PRO A 126 2.03 10.93 11.87
CA PRO A 126 0.62 10.59 11.98
C PRO A 126 0.44 9.08 11.78
N SER A 127 -0.47 8.48 12.54
CA SER A 127 -0.86 7.08 12.34
C SER A 127 -1.56 6.93 10.98
N GLY A 128 -1.11 5.97 10.18
CA GLY A 128 -1.74 5.56 8.92
C GLY A 128 -2.12 4.08 8.90
N THR A 129 -2.43 3.57 7.72
CA THR A 129 -2.59 2.11 7.52
C THR A 129 -1.30 1.36 7.85
N THR A 130 -1.42 0.04 8.09
CA THR A 130 -0.27 -0.82 8.39
C THR A 130 0.81 -0.72 7.31
N ALA A 131 0.43 -0.72 6.03
CA ALA A 131 1.37 -0.62 4.91
C ALA A 131 2.13 0.72 4.94
N THR A 132 1.41 1.84 5.10
CA THR A 132 2.00 3.18 5.22
C THR A 132 2.95 3.29 6.41
N ASN A 133 2.56 2.72 7.57
CA ASN A 133 3.41 2.71 8.76
C ASN A 133 4.68 1.85 8.57
N VAL A 134 4.59 0.73 7.85
CA VAL A 134 5.75 -0.12 7.51
C VAL A 134 6.71 0.62 6.60
N ALA A 135 6.21 1.23 5.51
CA ALA A 135 7.04 2.04 4.61
C ALA A 135 7.75 3.16 5.36
N ARG A 136 7.01 3.94 6.15
CA ARG A 136 7.55 5.03 6.96
C ARG A 136 8.60 4.56 7.96
N SER A 137 8.34 3.46 8.66
CA SER A 137 9.29 2.90 9.63
C SER A 137 10.56 2.41 8.96
N GLY A 138 10.45 1.79 7.77
CA GLY A 138 11.60 1.39 6.97
C GLY A 138 12.46 2.58 6.52
N LEU A 139 11.83 3.67 6.06
CA LEU A 139 12.53 4.91 5.70
C LEU A 139 13.25 5.52 6.91
N ARG A 140 12.56 5.61 8.06
CA ARG A 140 13.17 6.08 9.32
C ARG A 140 14.39 5.24 9.69
N SER A 141 14.26 3.91 9.69
CA SER A 141 15.35 3.01 10.04
C SER A 141 16.54 3.11 9.08
N ALA A 142 16.30 3.41 7.80
CA ALA A 142 17.38 3.68 6.85
C ALA A 142 18.12 4.98 7.17
N VAL A 143 17.39 6.06 7.48
CA VAL A 143 17.97 7.35 7.89
C VAL A 143 18.78 7.22 9.18
N GLU A 144 18.27 6.50 10.18
CA GLU A 144 18.98 6.23 11.43
C GLU A 144 20.28 5.43 11.19
N GLN A 145 20.24 4.42 10.32
CA GLN A 145 21.44 3.67 9.93
C GLN A 145 22.47 4.53 9.19
N ALA A 146 22.00 5.41 8.30
CA ALA A 146 22.87 6.37 7.64
C ALA A 146 23.54 7.34 8.63
N ALA A 147 22.82 7.75 9.69
CA ALA A 147 23.38 8.62 10.72
C ALA A 147 24.53 7.92 11.47
N VAL A 148 24.38 6.63 11.76
CA VAL A 148 25.44 5.80 12.37
C VAL A 148 26.67 5.70 11.46
N ALA A 149 26.49 5.58 10.14
CA ALA A 149 27.61 5.58 9.20
C ALA A 149 28.37 6.92 9.23
N VAL A 150 27.65 8.04 9.23
CA VAL A 150 28.24 9.39 9.32
C VAL A 150 28.97 9.60 10.65
N ASP A 151 28.39 9.16 11.77
CA ASP A 151 29.04 9.23 13.08
C ASP A 151 30.31 8.37 13.15
N SER A 152 30.29 7.20 12.48
CA SER A 152 31.48 6.36 12.35
C SER A 152 32.59 7.08 11.59
N VAL A 153 32.29 7.76 10.49
CA VAL A 153 33.25 8.61 9.76
C VAL A 153 33.81 9.72 10.66
N ALA A 154 32.98 10.35 11.49
CA ALA A 154 33.43 11.37 12.43
C ALA A 154 34.44 10.83 13.45
N LEU A 155 34.18 9.65 14.00
CA LEU A 155 35.09 8.98 14.93
C LEU A 155 36.42 8.60 14.27
N ILE A 156 36.36 8.12 13.03
CA ILE A 156 37.54 7.73 12.25
C ILE A 156 38.42 8.94 11.95
N ALA A 157 37.81 10.07 11.59
CA ALA A 157 38.54 11.31 11.30
C ALA A 157 39.31 11.85 12.51
N ALA A 158 38.79 11.61 13.72
CA ALA A 158 39.46 11.97 14.98
C ALA A 158 40.45 10.89 15.48
N GLY A 159 40.44 9.70 14.88
CA GLY A 159 41.16 8.53 15.34
C GLY A 159 42.57 8.33 14.74
N PRO A 160 43.32 7.33 15.24
CA PRO A 160 44.65 6.99 14.74
C PRO A 160 44.66 6.61 13.25
N ALA A 161 45.67 7.06 12.50
CA ALA A 161 45.78 6.75 11.07
C ALA A 161 45.99 5.25 10.76
N ALA A 162 46.57 4.48 11.70
CA ALA A 162 46.99 3.10 11.46
C ALA A 162 45.86 2.09 11.18
N VAL A 163 44.62 2.40 11.57
CA VAL A 163 43.45 1.51 11.40
C VAL A 163 42.35 2.16 10.55
N ARG A 164 42.68 3.30 9.94
CA ARG A 164 41.70 4.20 9.32
C ARG A 164 41.04 3.59 8.10
N ASP A 165 41.80 2.91 7.25
CA ASP A 165 41.28 2.33 6.00
C ASP A 165 40.24 1.23 6.28
N ASP A 166 40.54 0.32 7.21
CA ASP A 166 39.61 -0.74 7.62
C ASP A 166 38.33 -0.18 8.25
N GLN A 167 38.45 0.90 9.02
CA GLN A 167 37.30 1.57 9.62
C GLN A 167 36.47 2.34 8.59
N LEU A 168 37.10 3.02 7.63
CA LEU A 168 36.41 3.68 6.50
C LEU A 168 35.64 2.65 5.66
N ALA A 169 36.25 1.49 5.41
CA ALA A 169 35.58 0.38 4.74
C ALA A 169 34.36 -0.13 5.52
N LEU A 170 34.41 -0.14 6.85
CA LEU A 170 33.25 -0.48 7.67
C LEU A 170 32.14 0.58 7.58
N ALA A 171 32.50 1.87 7.63
CA ALA A 171 31.55 2.97 7.48
C ALA A 171 30.86 2.96 6.11
N ALA A 172 31.60 2.64 5.03
CA ALA A 172 31.01 2.46 3.71
C ALA A 172 30.00 1.30 3.68
N ARG A 173 30.31 0.15 4.29
CA ARG A 173 29.34 -0.96 4.39
C ARG A 173 28.08 -0.57 5.19
N GLN A 174 28.20 0.26 6.21
CA GLN A 174 27.04 0.78 6.93
C GLN A 174 26.17 1.69 6.04
N ALA A 175 26.80 2.53 5.20
CA ALA A 175 26.11 3.35 4.20
C ALA A 175 25.38 2.48 3.15
N ASP A 176 25.99 1.39 2.69
CA ASP A 176 25.35 0.43 1.77
C ASP A 176 24.13 -0.25 2.43
N LEU A 177 24.23 -0.64 3.72
CA LEU A 177 23.10 -1.23 4.45
C LEU A 177 21.94 -0.24 4.65
N ALA A 178 22.25 1.04 4.89
CA ALA A 178 21.24 2.09 4.94
C ALA A 178 20.55 2.24 3.57
N THR A 179 21.33 2.22 2.49
CA THR A 179 20.83 2.28 1.10
C THR A 179 19.93 1.10 0.75
N ALA A 180 20.34 -0.12 1.12
CA ALA A 180 19.55 -1.33 0.95
C ALA A 180 18.23 -1.24 1.73
N THR A 181 18.28 -0.83 3.00
CA THR A 181 17.08 -0.65 3.85
C THR A 181 16.12 0.36 3.24
N TRP A 182 16.65 1.50 2.77
CA TRP A 182 15.86 2.52 2.10
C TRP A 182 15.18 1.96 0.86
N SER A 183 15.90 1.19 0.04
CA SER A 183 15.35 0.66 -1.22
C SER A 183 14.16 -0.27 -1.00
N VAL A 184 14.17 -1.10 0.07
CA VAL A 184 13.02 -1.95 0.43
C VAL A 184 11.83 -1.10 0.84
N ALA A 185 12.07 -0.06 1.65
CA ALA A 185 11.01 0.86 2.07
C ALA A 185 10.45 1.70 0.91
N ALA A 186 11.31 2.11 -0.02
CA ALA A 186 10.94 2.81 -1.24
C ALA A 186 10.07 1.94 -2.15
N THR A 187 10.42 0.66 -2.32
CA THR A 187 9.57 -0.31 -3.06
C THR A 187 8.21 -0.50 -2.38
N GLN A 188 8.16 -0.58 -1.05
CA GLN A 188 6.89 -0.66 -0.33
C GLN A 188 6.05 0.60 -0.54
N LEU A 189 6.67 1.77 -0.54
CA LEU A 189 6.00 3.05 -0.78
C LEU A 189 5.53 3.17 -2.24
N ASP A 190 6.31 2.68 -3.20
CA ASP A 190 5.93 2.59 -4.61
C ASP A 190 4.63 1.78 -4.78
N GLN A 191 4.58 0.58 -4.21
CA GLN A 191 3.38 -0.26 -4.25
C GLN A 191 2.16 0.43 -3.63
N ILE A 192 2.32 1.08 -2.48
CA ILE A 192 1.21 1.78 -1.82
C ILE A 192 0.71 2.96 -2.67
N ASN A 193 1.59 3.64 -3.40
CA ASN A 193 1.19 4.70 -4.32
C ASN A 193 0.42 4.15 -5.54
N ILE A 194 0.83 3.00 -6.07
CA ILE A 194 0.07 2.31 -7.14
C ILE A 194 -1.33 1.97 -6.64
N ASP A 195 -1.43 1.36 -5.45
CA ASP A 195 -2.70 0.96 -4.84
C ASP A 195 -3.61 2.18 -4.55
N ALA A 196 -3.01 3.35 -4.29
CA ALA A 196 -3.70 4.63 -4.09
C ALA A 196 -3.91 5.45 -5.38
N GLU A 197 -3.76 4.82 -6.56
CA GLU A 197 -3.93 5.45 -7.87
C GLU A 197 -3.02 6.68 -8.11
N GLN A 198 -1.86 6.74 -7.45
CA GLN A 198 -0.83 7.77 -7.65
C GLN A 198 0.27 7.34 -8.64
N GLY A 199 0.22 6.08 -9.10
CA GLY A 199 1.22 5.50 -10.00
C GLY A 199 2.58 5.26 -9.34
N HIS A 200 3.57 4.85 -10.14
CA HIS A 200 4.93 4.57 -9.64
C HIS A 200 5.61 5.82 -9.08
N GLN A 201 6.21 5.68 -7.90
CA GLN A 201 6.98 6.68 -7.18
C GLN A 201 8.38 6.13 -6.84
N HIS A 202 9.35 6.41 -7.72
CA HIS A 202 10.73 5.91 -7.60
C HIS A 202 11.59 6.76 -6.66
N VAL A 203 11.31 6.72 -5.36
CA VAL A 203 12.06 7.48 -4.35
C VAL A 203 13.39 6.83 -3.93
N TYR A 204 14.03 6.05 -4.79
CA TYR A 204 15.29 5.34 -4.51
C TYR A 204 16.49 6.28 -4.34
N LEU A 205 17.41 5.96 -3.43
CA LEU A 205 18.67 6.71 -3.26
C LEU A 205 19.58 6.55 -4.48
N ASN A 206 20.26 7.63 -4.86
CA ASN A 206 21.25 7.61 -5.94
C ASN A 206 22.66 7.69 -5.35
N THR A 207 23.24 6.52 -5.07
CA THR A 207 24.54 6.37 -4.38
C THR A 207 25.64 5.78 -5.27
N GLY A 208 25.38 5.57 -6.57
CA GLY A 208 26.30 4.91 -7.50
C GLY A 208 25.74 3.62 -8.14
N ALA A 209 26.62 2.82 -8.74
CA ALA A 209 26.28 1.49 -9.26
C ALA A 209 26.81 0.40 -8.30
N GLY A 210 25.96 -0.56 -7.94
CA GLY A 210 26.33 -1.72 -7.11
C GLY A 210 26.15 -1.53 -5.59
N ASP A 211 25.34 -0.57 -5.17
CA ASP A 211 25.29 -0.02 -3.80
C ASP A 211 24.44 -0.85 -2.80
N GLY A 212 24.16 -2.11 -3.12
CA GLY A 212 23.27 -2.97 -2.32
C GLY A 212 21.79 -2.57 -2.34
N GLY A 213 21.42 -1.43 -2.92
CA GLY A 213 20.05 -0.99 -3.13
C GLY A 213 19.37 -1.70 -4.31
N ILE A 214 18.07 -1.96 -4.16
CA ILE A 214 17.18 -2.33 -5.27
C ILE A 214 17.05 -1.12 -6.20
N SER A 215 17.14 -1.34 -7.51
CA SER A 215 16.93 -0.29 -8.53
C SER A 215 15.46 -0.20 -8.93
N PRO A 216 14.99 0.95 -9.48
CA PRO A 216 13.68 1.06 -10.09
C PRO A 216 13.47 -0.02 -11.16
N ASP A 217 12.23 -0.47 -11.34
CA ASP A 217 11.83 -1.49 -12.32
C ASP A 217 11.82 -1.00 -13.78
N GLY A 218 12.12 0.28 -14.01
CA GLY A 218 12.18 0.91 -15.32
C GLY A 218 10.86 1.49 -15.81
N ALA A 219 9.79 1.42 -15.00
CA ALA A 219 8.57 2.16 -15.23
C ALA A 219 8.84 3.68 -15.16
N ALA A 220 7.98 4.47 -15.79
CA ALA A 220 8.05 5.92 -15.65
C ALA A 220 7.35 6.34 -14.34
N GLU A 221 7.92 7.32 -13.63
CA GLU A 221 7.22 7.94 -12.50
C GLU A 221 5.82 8.42 -12.93
N GLY A 222 4.81 8.11 -12.12
CA GLY A 222 3.41 8.44 -12.37
C GLY A 222 2.67 7.52 -13.36
N SER A 223 3.33 6.48 -13.90
CA SER A 223 2.63 5.43 -14.66
C SER A 223 1.93 4.42 -13.73
N HIS A 224 0.88 3.74 -14.21
CA HIS A 224 0.10 2.79 -13.41
C HIS A 224 0.40 1.30 -13.74
N GLY A 225 1.39 1.04 -14.59
CA GLY A 225 1.66 -0.28 -15.20
C GLY A 225 1.17 -0.40 -16.64
#